data_AF-A0A6P3R9F5-F1
#
_entry.id   AF-A0A6P3R9F5-F1
#
_cell.length_a   1.000
_cell.length_b   1.000
_cell.length_c   1.000
_cell.angle_alpha   90.00
_cell.angle_beta   90.00
_cell.angle_gamma   90.00
#
_symmetry.space_group_name_H-M   'P 1'
#
loop_
_entity.id
_entity.type
_entity.pdbx_description
1 polymer ?
#
loop_
_entity_poly.entity_id
_entity_poly.type
_entity_poly.pdbx_seq_one_letter_code
_entity_poly.pdbx_strand_id
1 'polypeptide(L)'
;MAAVKMRLMYISLVLLGALCVYFSVNDLSFLQKVPFAFKKEDGRFLQLPDIDCKQNPPFLVLLVTSSHKQMFARLVIRNTWGRETVVMGKRIKTFFLLGSSPSKNVSRAVAQEAWRYHDIIQKDFVDAYFNLTLKTMMGIEWIHHFCPQAAFVMKTDSDMFVNIHYLTELLLKKNRTTRFFTGFLKMNEFPIREKQNKWFVSKYEYPWDRYPPFCSGTGYVFSSDVASQVYDVAGSIPFLKLEDVFVGLCLAKLKIGLEELHSKQTFF
;
A
#
# COMPACT_ATOMS: atom_id res chain seq x y z
N MET A 1 -5.27 13.96 70.94
CA MET A 1 -4.52 12.95 70.15
C MET A 1 -5.37 12.14 69.18
N ALA A 2 -6.60 11.73 69.52
CA ALA A 2 -7.46 10.90 68.65
C ALA A 2 -7.90 11.59 67.32
N ALA A 3 -8.20 12.89 67.36
CA ALA A 3 -8.66 13.64 66.18
C ALA A 3 -7.58 13.76 65.07
N VAL A 4 -6.30 13.79 65.44
CA VAL A 4 -5.18 13.89 64.49
C VAL A 4 -4.97 12.54 63.78
N LYS A 5 -5.03 11.43 64.52
CA LYS A 5 -4.96 10.07 63.93
C LYS A 5 -6.11 9.79 62.97
N MET A 6 -7.32 10.23 63.30
CA MET A 6 -8.51 10.07 62.45
C MET A 6 -8.39 10.87 61.14
N ARG A 7 -7.85 12.10 61.19
CA ARG A 7 -7.58 12.90 59.98
C ARG A 7 -6.50 12.28 59.10
N LEU A 8 -5.41 11.76 59.67
CA LEU A 8 -4.36 11.08 58.92
C LEU A 8 -4.86 9.82 58.21
N MET A 9 -5.71 9.03 58.88
CA MET A 9 -6.31 7.84 58.28
C MET A 9 -7.23 8.19 57.11
N TYR A 10 -8.02 9.26 57.24
CA TYR A 10 -8.91 9.73 56.16
C TYR A 10 -8.12 10.23 54.95
N ILE A 11 -7.05 11.00 55.18
CA ILE A 11 -6.16 11.47 54.10
C ILE A 11 -5.52 10.28 53.37
N SER A 12 -5.08 9.26 54.12
CA SER A 12 -4.46 8.07 53.54
C SER A 12 -5.45 7.26 52.69
N LEU A 13 -6.70 7.11 53.14
CA LEU A 13 -7.77 6.44 52.37
C LEU A 13 -8.13 7.21 51.09
N VAL A 14 -8.21 8.55 51.15
CA VAL A 14 -8.48 9.39 49.96
C VAL A 14 -7.32 9.31 48.96
N LEU A 15 -6.07 9.33 49.42
CA LEU A 15 -4.90 9.18 48.56
C LEU A 15 -4.86 7.80 47.90
N LEU A 16 -5.17 6.73 48.64
CA LEU A 16 -5.24 5.37 48.09
C LEU A 16 -6.34 5.26 47.03
N GLY A 17 -7.52 5.81 47.31
CA GLY A 17 -8.64 5.86 46.36
C GLY A 17 -8.30 6.66 45.10
N ALA A 18 -7.65 7.81 45.25
CA ALA A 18 -7.19 8.62 44.12
C ALA A 18 -6.12 7.89 43.28
N LEU A 19 -5.20 7.16 43.92
CA LEU A 19 -4.22 6.32 43.24
C LEU A 19 -4.90 5.19 42.46
N CYS A 20 -5.85 4.48 43.07
CA CYS A 20 -6.59 3.40 42.41
C CYS A 20 -7.39 3.90 41.21
N VAL A 21 -8.06 5.06 41.33
CA VAL A 21 -8.75 5.70 40.21
C VAL A 21 -7.75 6.15 39.13
N TYR A 22 -6.61 6.72 39.51
CA TYR A 22 -5.57 7.12 38.56
C TYR A 22 -5.02 5.94 37.77
N PHE A 23 -4.69 4.83 38.43
CA PHE A 23 -4.22 3.61 37.76
C PHE A 23 -5.33 2.97 36.90
N SER A 24 -6.58 2.93 37.37
CA SER A 24 -7.72 2.39 36.61
C SER A 24 -8.06 3.24 35.38
N VAL A 25 -7.99 4.57 35.49
CA VAL A 25 -8.22 5.50 34.36
C VAL A 25 -7.07 5.45 33.36
N ASN A 26 -5.81 5.30 33.81
CA ASN A 26 -4.68 5.09 32.91
C ASN A 26 -4.76 3.75 32.16
N ASP A 27 -5.19 2.67 32.82
CA ASP A 27 -5.43 1.38 32.17
C ASP A 27 -6.56 1.48 31.12
N LEU A 28 -7.63 2.21 31.42
CA LEU A 28 -8.72 2.45 30.47
C LEU A 28 -8.27 3.33 29.28
N SER A 29 -7.36 4.28 29.51
CA SER A 29 -6.76 5.11 28.45
C SER A 29 -5.83 4.31 27.53
N PHE A 30 -5.28 3.19 28.02
CA PHE A 30 -4.47 2.26 27.25
C PHE A 30 -5.34 1.37 26.34
N LEU A 31 -6.55 1.01 26.80
CA LEU A 31 -7.48 0.16 26.06
C LEU A 31 -8.21 0.86 24.90
N GLN A 32 -8.25 2.20 24.87
CA GLN A 32 -9.03 2.95 23.87
C GLN A 32 -8.24 3.29 22.58
N LYS A 33 -6.98 2.90 22.51
CA LYS A 33 -6.05 3.30 21.44
C LYS A 33 -5.79 2.15 20.49
N VAL A 34 -6.88 1.62 19.90
CA VAL A 34 -6.78 0.66 18.79
C VAL A 34 -6.17 1.41 17.60
N PRO A 35 -5.10 0.89 16.97
CA PRO A 35 -4.52 1.54 15.81
C PRO A 35 -5.60 1.70 14.72
N PHE A 36 -5.62 2.87 14.08
CA PHE A 36 -6.62 3.23 13.08
C PHE A 36 -6.70 2.14 12.03
N ALA A 37 -7.82 1.42 11.94
CA ALA A 37 -8.02 0.46 10.86
C ALA A 37 -7.94 1.20 9.53
N PHE A 38 -7.34 0.59 8.51
CA PHE A 38 -7.45 1.15 7.16
C PHE A 38 -8.94 1.23 6.81
N LYS A 39 -9.46 2.45 6.74
CA LYS A 39 -10.79 2.67 6.22
C LYS A 39 -10.66 2.62 4.71
N LYS A 40 -11.34 1.69 4.06
CA LYS A 40 -11.54 1.74 2.60
C LYS A 40 -12.12 3.12 2.32
N GLU A 41 -11.31 4.02 1.76
CA GLU A 41 -11.76 5.39 1.55
C GLU A 41 -12.87 5.41 0.51
N ASP A 42 -13.99 6.05 0.85
CA ASP A 42 -15.11 6.33 -0.06
C ASP A 42 -14.78 7.41 -1.10
N GLY A 43 -13.49 7.80 -1.21
CA GLY A 43 -13.04 8.80 -2.17
C GLY A 43 -13.48 8.40 -3.59
N ARG A 44 -14.01 9.36 -4.34
CA ARG A 44 -14.40 9.08 -5.73
C ARG A 44 -13.16 9.00 -6.62
N PHE A 45 -13.16 8.09 -7.59
CA PHE A 45 -12.21 8.16 -8.69
C PHE A 45 -12.46 9.46 -9.49
N LEU A 46 -11.44 10.33 -9.52
CA LEU A 46 -11.46 11.60 -10.26
C LEU A 46 -11.16 11.38 -11.74
N GLN A 47 -10.26 10.44 -12.05
CA GLN A 47 -9.90 10.04 -13.40
C GLN A 47 -9.83 8.51 -13.46
N LEU A 48 -10.39 7.94 -14.52
CA LEU A 48 -10.33 6.53 -14.83
C LEU A 48 -9.87 6.37 -16.28
N PRO A 49 -8.97 5.42 -16.56
CA PRO A 49 -8.62 5.08 -17.92
C PRO A 49 -9.79 4.38 -18.62
N ASP A 50 -9.87 4.53 -19.95
CA ASP A 50 -10.81 3.78 -20.77
C ASP A 50 -10.20 2.44 -21.15
N ILE A 51 -10.62 1.36 -20.49
CA ILE A 51 -10.19 0.00 -20.78
C ILE A 51 -11.32 -1.00 -20.50
N ASP A 52 -11.50 -1.93 -21.44
CA ASP A 52 -12.37 -3.10 -21.27
C ASP A 52 -11.50 -4.35 -21.05
N CYS A 53 -11.23 -4.66 -19.78
CA CYS A 53 -10.52 -5.89 -19.41
C CYS A 53 -11.36 -7.16 -19.57
N LYS A 54 -12.69 -7.07 -19.79
CA LYS A 54 -13.52 -8.25 -20.05
C LYS A 54 -13.30 -8.78 -21.47
N GLN A 55 -13.15 -7.88 -22.45
CA GLN A 55 -12.94 -8.25 -23.84
C GLN A 55 -11.48 -8.54 -24.17
N ASN A 56 -10.54 -7.73 -23.66
CA ASN A 56 -9.12 -7.84 -23.99
C ASN A 56 -8.24 -7.63 -22.75
N PRO A 57 -8.23 -8.57 -21.79
CA PRO A 57 -7.45 -8.43 -20.57
C PRO A 57 -5.95 -8.38 -20.87
N PRO A 58 -5.21 -7.40 -20.32
CA PRO A 58 -3.76 -7.44 -20.32
C PRO A 58 -3.24 -8.68 -19.58
N PHE A 59 -2.16 -9.27 -20.07
CA PHE A 59 -1.43 -10.29 -19.31
C PHE A 59 -0.76 -9.67 -18.08
N LEU A 60 -0.13 -8.51 -18.24
CA LEU A 60 0.51 -7.76 -17.17
C LEU A 60 0.02 -6.32 -17.14
N VAL A 61 -0.49 -5.90 -16.00
CA VAL A 61 -0.81 -4.49 -15.70
C VAL A 61 0.31 -3.90 -14.85
N LEU A 62 0.94 -2.82 -15.32
CA LEU A 62 1.93 -2.05 -14.56
C LEU A 62 1.23 -0.86 -13.89
N LEU A 63 1.18 -0.85 -12.57
CA LEU A 63 0.69 0.24 -11.75
C LEU A 63 1.88 1.06 -11.25
N VAL A 64 2.12 2.20 -11.91
CA VAL A 64 3.25 3.08 -11.62
C VAL A 64 2.80 4.18 -10.66
N THR A 65 3.34 4.15 -9.45
CA THR A 65 3.14 5.20 -8.45
C THR A 65 3.86 6.47 -8.89
N SER A 66 3.12 7.56 -9.09
CA SER A 66 3.68 8.84 -9.52
C SER A 66 3.01 9.99 -8.76
N SER A 67 3.65 11.15 -8.66
CA SER A 67 2.98 12.37 -8.19
C SER A 67 2.53 13.26 -9.34
N HIS A 68 1.58 14.15 -9.09
CA HIS A 68 1.09 15.12 -10.06
C HIS A 68 2.20 15.99 -10.71
N LYS A 69 3.31 16.26 -10.00
CA LYS A 69 4.45 17.04 -10.52
C LYS A 69 5.34 16.27 -11.50
N GLN A 70 5.26 14.94 -11.51
CA GLN A 70 6.17 14.06 -12.26
C GLN A 70 5.67 13.74 -13.68
N MET A 71 5.09 14.73 -14.36
CA MET A 71 4.62 14.55 -15.76
C MET A 71 5.76 14.12 -16.69
N PHE A 72 6.96 14.66 -16.50
CA PHE A 72 8.13 14.29 -17.30
C PHE A 72 8.53 12.83 -17.09
N ALA A 73 8.54 12.33 -15.84
CA ALA A 73 8.85 10.93 -15.56
C ALA A 73 7.82 9.99 -16.23
N ARG A 74 6.53 10.32 -16.13
CA ARG A 74 5.47 9.56 -16.85
C ARG A 74 5.69 9.56 -18.36
N LEU A 75 6.06 10.70 -18.94
CA LEU A 75 6.37 10.81 -20.37
C LEU A 75 7.57 9.93 -20.76
N VAL A 76 8.64 9.93 -19.97
CA VAL A 76 9.80 9.05 -20.20
C VAL A 76 9.38 7.58 -20.13
N ILE A 77 8.61 7.18 -19.12
CA ILE A 77 8.11 5.80 -18.96
C ILE A 77 7.27 5.39 -20.17
N ARG A 78 6.32 6.23 -20.63
CA ARG A 78 5.50 5.97 -21.82
C ARG A 78 6.33 5.78 -23.10
N ASN A 79 7.45 6.50 -23.21
CA ASN A 79 8.33 6.45 -24.37
C ASN A 79 9.43 5.38 -24.26
N THR A 80 9.51 4.67 -23.13
CA THR A 80 10.54 3.66 -22.87
C THR A 80 9.90 2.35 -22.42
N TRP A 81 10.13 1.92 -21.18
CA TRP A 81 9.76 0.60 -20.69
C TRP A 81 8.26 0.45 -20.38
N GLY A 82 7.55 1.54 -20.10
CA GLY A 82 6.12 1.51 -19.78
C GLY A 82 5.20 1.71 -20.99
N ARG A 83 5.72 1.68 -22.21
CA ARG A 83 4.91 1.75 -23.43
C ARG A 83 3.97 0.53 -23.51
N GLU A 84 2.71 0.74 -23.90
CA GLU A 84 1.83 -0.39 -24.23
C GLU A 84 2.44 -1.21 -25.37
N THR A 85 2.63 -2.49 -25.12
CA THR A 85 3.33 -3.40 -26.02
C THR A 85 2.80 -4.82 -25.90
N VAL A 86 3.19 -5.67 -26.85
CA VAL A 86 2.97 -7.11 -26.82
C VAL A 86 4.33 -7.78 -26.79
N VAL A 87 4.60 -8.55 -25.74
CA VAL A 87 5.85 -9.29 -25.55
C VAL A 87 5.50 -10.77 -25.51
N MET A 88 6.13 -11.59 -26.37
CA MET A 88 5.85 -13.04 -26.42
C MET A 88 4.35 -13.36 -26.58
N GLY A 89 3.63 -12.57 -27.38
CA GLY A 89 2.18 -12.70 -27.57
C GLY A 89 1.33 -12.30 -26.36
N LYS A 90 1.92 -11.66 -25.34
CA LYS A 90 1.24 -11.19 -24.12
C LYS A 90 1.15 -9.67 -24.10
N ARG A 91 -0.08 -9.15 -23.96
CA ARG A 91 -0.35 -7.71 -23.90
C ARG A 91 0.05 -7.14 -22.53
N ILE A 92 0.74 -6.01 -22.54
CA ILE A 92 1.25 -5.33 -21.35
C ILE A 92 0.77 -3.89 -21.37
N LYS A 93 0.15 -3.45 -20.26
CA LYS A 93 -0.46 -2.12 -20.16
C LYS A 93 -0.02 -1.41 -18.90
N THR A 94 0.34 -0.14 -19.01
CA THR A 94 0.78 0.70 -17.90
C THR A 94 -0.30 1.71 -17.53
N PHE A 95 -0.47 1.93 -16.23
CA PHE A 95 -1.29 2.98 -15.65
C PHE A 95 -0.52 3.72 -14.56
N PHE A 96 -0.77 5.03 -14.44
CA PHE A 96 -0.16 5.89 -13.45
C PHE A 96 -1.13 6.19 -12.31
N LEU A 97 -0.69 5.93 -11.08
CA LEU A 97 -1.46 6.15 -9.86
C LEU A 97 -1.16 7.53 -9.27
N LEU A 98 -2.17 8.40 -9.22
CA LEU A 98 -2.04 9.76 -8.68
C LEU A 98 -3.07 10.03 -7.57
N GLY A 99 -2.68 10.84 -6.59
CA GLY A 99 -3.63 11.45 -5.66
C GLY A 99 -4.14 12.80 -6.18
N SER A 100 -4.99 13.47 -5.41
CA SER A 100 -5.42 14.84 -5.67
C SER A 100 -4.35 15.87 -5.25
N SER A 101 -4.41 17.03 -5.89
CA SER A 101 -3.57 18.19 -5.57
C SER A 101 -4.48 19.35 -5.12
N PRO A 102 -4.10 20.12 -4.09
CA PRO A 102 -4.86 21.31 -3.70
C PRO A 102 -4.78 22.43 -4.75
N SER A 103 -3.80 22.37 -5.67
CA SER A 103 -3.65 23.36 -6.73
C SER A 103 -4.60 23.07 -7.90
N LYS A 104 -5.56 23.96 -8.13
CA LYS A 104 -6.49 23.88 -9.28
C LYS A 104 -5.76 23.83 -10.62
N ASN A 105 -4.63 24.52 -10.77
CA ASN A 105 -3.85 24.52 -12.00
C ASN A 105 -3.21 23.15 -12.25
N VAL A 106 -2.67 22.53 -11.21
CA VAL A 106 -2.11 21.17 -11.28
C VAL A 106 -3.21 20.17 -11.59
N SER A 107 -4.36 20.24 -10.91
CA SER A 107 -5.48 19.33 -11.16
C SER A 107 -6.02 19.44 -12.58
N ARG A 108 -6.07 20.65 -13.16
CA ARG A 108 -6.40 20.85 -14.58
C ARG A 108 -5.36 20.22 -15.52
N ALA A 109 -4.07 20.38 -15.24
CA ALA A 109 -3.01 19.77 -16.05
C ALA A 109 -3.07 18.23 -16.01
N VAL A 110 -3.32 17.64 -14.84
CA VAL A 110 -3.52 16.19 -14.70
C VAL A 110 -4.75 15.71 -15.47
N ALA A 111 -5.87 16.45 -15.42
CA ALA A 111 -7.05 16.11 -16.19
C ALA A 111 -6.81 16.16 -17.71
N GLN A 112 -6.06 17.16 -18.19
CA GLN A 112 -5.66 17.25 -19.60
C GLN A 112 -4.74 16.10 -20.02
N GLU A 113 -3.80 15.71 -19.15
CA GLU A 113 -2.94 14.55 -19.38
C GLU A 113 -3.75 13.26 -19.41
N ALA A 114 -4.66 13.06 -18.46
CA ALA A 114 -5.54 11.89 -18.38
C ALA A 114 -6.40 11.78 -19.65
N TRP A 115 -6.96 12.89 -20.12
CA TRP A 115 -7.72 12.95 -21.37
C TRP A 115 -6.87 12.63 -22.61
N ARG A 116 -5.58 12.98 -22.61
CA ARG A 116 -4.71 12.76 -23.76
C ARG A 116 -4.15 11.33 -23.85
N TYR A 117 -3.83 10.72 -22.72
CA TYR A 117 -3.12 9.42 -22.68
C TYR A 117 -3.98 8.25 -22.21
N HIS A 118 -5.13 8.51 -21.58
CA HIS A 118 -6.07 7.50 -21.10
C HIS A 118 -5.42 6.42 -20.20
N ASP A 119 -4.41 6.81 -19.41
CA ASP A 119 -3.61 5.91 -18.60
C ASP A 119 -3.43 6.38 -17.15
N ILE A 120 -4.24 7.35 -16.70
CA ILE A 120 -4.20 7.87 -15.33
C ILE A 120 -5.36 7.30 -14.52
N ILE A 121 -5.01 6.73 -13.36
CA ILE A 121 -5.95 6.38 -12.29
C ILE A 121 -5.74 7.40 -11.17
N GLN A 122 -6.76 8.21 -10.89
CA GLN A 122 -6.70 9.23 -9.85
C GLN A 122 -7.89 9.11 -8.90
N LYS A 123 -7.64 9.19 -7.60
CA LYS A 123 -8.67 9.23 -6.54
C LYS A 123 -8.49 10.45 -5.66
N ASP A 124 -9.58 10.85 -5.00
CA ASP A 124 -9.61 12.05 -4.16
C ASP A 124 -9.01 11.84 -2.76
N PHE A 125 -7.68 11.77 -2.70
CA PHE A 125 -6.91 11.87 -1.46
C PHE A 125 -5.64 12.67 -1.71
N VAL A 126 -5.14 13.38 -0.69
CA VAL A 126 -3.95 14.23 -0.82
C VAL A 126 -2.74 13.40 -1.21
N ASP A 127 -2.12 13.75 -2.33
CA ASP A 127 -0.91 13.08 -2.81
C ASP A 127 0.32 13.45 -1.96
N ALA A 128 0.59 12.63 -0.95
CA ALA A 128 1.69 12.78 -0.01
C ALA A 128 2.38 11.44 0.24
N TYR A 129 3.66 11.48 0.64
CA TYR A 129 4.45 10.28 0.91
C TYR A 129 3.80 9.38 1.97
N PHE A 130 3.28 9.94 3.06
CA PHE A 130 2.61 9.15 4.09
C PHE A 130 1.24 8.57 3.68
N ASN A 131 0.74 8.94 2.49
CA ASN A 131 -0.48 8.41 1.89
C ASN A 131 -0.17 7.37 0.78
N LEU A 132 1.08 6.88 0.67
CA LEU A 132 1.45 5.86 -0.32
C LEU A 132 0.62 4.57 -0.17
N THR A 133 0.25 4.19 1.04
CA THR A 133 -0.66 3.06 1.29
C THR A 133 -2.03 3.30 0.66
N LEU A 134 -2.60 4.51 0.79
CA LEU A 134 -3.87 4.86 0.14
C LEU A 134 -3.76 4.75 -1.39
N LYS A 135 -2.65 5.26 -1.94
CA LYS A 135 -2.38 5.20 -3.38
C LYS A 135 -2.21 3.78 -3.90
N THR A 136 -1.49 2.94 -3.17
CA THR A 136 -1.29 1.53 -3.51
C THR A 136 -2.62 0.78 -3.45
N MET A 137 -3.38 0.97 -2.39
CA MET A 137 -4.70 0.35 -2.23
C MET A 137 -5.70 0.85 -3.28
N MET A 138 -5.62 2.11 -3.73
CA MET A 138 -6.38 2.61 -4.87
C MET A 138 -6.05 1.85 -6.16
N GLY A 139 -4.78 1.56 -6.42
CA GLY A 139 -4.38 0.76 -7.58
C GLY A 139 -4.92 -0.67 -7.51
N ILE A 140 -4.82 -1.30 -6.34
CA ILE A 140 -5.35 -2.64 -6.08
C ILE A 140 -6.89 -2.67 -6.20
N GLU A 141 -7.58 -1.67 -5.66
CA GLU A 141 -9.02 -1.47 -5.81
C GLU A 141 -9.43 -1.34 -7.27
N TRP A 142 -8.66 -0.59 -8.06
CA TRP A 142 -8.93 -0.43 -9.47
C TRP A 142 -8.83 -1.77 -10.22
N ILE A 143 -7.81 -2.59 -9.92
CA ILE A 143 -7.71 -3.94 -10.47
C ILE A 143 -8.92 -4.78 -10.08
N HIS A 144 -9.30 -4.77 -8.80
CA HIS A 144 -10.41 -5.55 -8.27
C HIS A 144 -11.73 -5.23 -9.01
N HIS A 145 -12.05 -3.95 -9.21
CA HIS A 145 -13.32 -3.54 -9.81
C HIS A 145 -13.32 -3.51 -11.35
N PHE A 146 -12.22 -3.09 -11.97
CA PHE A 146 -12.19 -2.76 -13.39
C PHE A 146 -11.35 -3.71 -14.24
N CYS A 147 -10.38 -4.42 -13.65
CA CYS A 147 -9.50 -5.32 -14.40
C CYS A 147 -9.15 -6.65 -13.70
N PRO A 148 -10.13 -7.38 -13.10
CA PRO A 148 -9.83 -8.63 -12.40
C PRO A 148 -9.39 -9.77 -13.33
N GLN A 149 -9.64 -9.65 -14.64
CA GLN A 149 -9.29 -10.65 -15.66
C GLN A 149 -7.82 -10.61 -16.08
N ALA A 150 -7.04 -9.60 -15.68
CA ALA A 150 -5.60 -9.59 -15.95
C ALA A 150 -4.91 -10.78 -15.27
N ALA A 151 -3.83 -11.30 -15.83
CA ALA A 151 -3.12 -12.42 -15.20
C ALA A 151 -2.24 -11.94 -14.03
N PHE A 152 -1.49 -10.87 -14.25
CA PHE A 152 -0.56 -10.31 -13.28
C PHE A 152 -0.68 -8.78 -13.20
N VAL A 153 -0.30 -8.27 -12.05
CA VAL A 153 -0.19 -6.86 -11.73
C VAL A 153 1.18 -6.61 -11.12
N MET A 154 1.87 -5.57 -11.58
CA MET A 154 3.08 -5.06 -10.94
C MET A 154 2.78 -3.70 -10.34
N LYS A 155 3.08 -3.50 -9.05
CA LYS A 155 3.26 -2.15 -8.50
C LYS A 155 4.71 -1.78 -8.65
N THR A 156 4.98 -0.56 -9.11
CA THR A 156 6.34 0.03 -9.12
C THR A 156 6.27 1.54 -8.91
N ASP A 157 7.43 2.18 -8.76
CA ASP A 157 7.56 3.63 -8.65
C ASP A 157 8.04 4.25 -9.97
N SER A 158 7.80 5.55 -10.14
CA SER A 158 8.13 6.32 -11.34
C SER A 158 9.63 6.62 -11.52
N ASP A 159 10.44 6.34 -10.51
CA ASP A 159 11.91 6.43 -10.53
C ASP A 159 12.59 5.06 -10.74
N MET A 160 11.82 4.05 -11.12
CA MET A 160 12.29 2.71 -11.42
C MET A 160 12.41 2.45 -12.93
N PHE A 161 13.22 1.44 -13.27
CA PHE A 161 13.25 0.83 -14.60
C PHE A 161 12.78 -0.60 -14.47
N VAL A 162 11.95 -1.06 -15.42
CA VAL A 162 11.48 -2.44 -15.48
C VAL A 162 11.85 -3.05 -16.83
N ASN A 163 12.60 -4.15 -16.81
CA ASN A 163 12.85 -4.96 -17.99
C ASN A 163 11.63 -5.84 -18.29
N ILE A 164 10.67 -5.26 -19.03
CA ILE A 164 9.40 -5.89 -19.39
C ILE A 164 9.59 -7.23 -20.11
N HIS A 165 10.60 -7.35 -20.97
CA HIS A 165 10.87 -8.59 -21.70
C HIS A 165 11.26 -9.71 -20.75
N TYR A 166 12.24 -9.44 -19.87
CA TYR A 166 12.72 -10.42 -18.91
C TYR A 166 11.65 -10.78 -17.87
N LEU A 167 10.92 -9.80 -17.36
CA LEU A 167 9.82 -10.04 -16.43
C LEU A 167 8.74 -10.94 -17.06
N THR A 168 8.36 -10.68 -18.31
CA THR A 168 7.36 -11.49 -19.01
C THR A 168 7.82 -12.93 -19.18
N GLU A 169 9.10 -13.14 -19.53
CA GLU A 169 9.69 -14.48 -19.65
C GLU A 169 9.60 -15.26 -18.33
N LEU A 170 9.95 -14.62 -17.20
CA LEU A 170 9.89 -15.25 -15.87
C LEU A 170 8.46 -15.61 -15.47
N LEU A 171 7.50 -14.71 -15.70
CA LEU A 171 6.09 -14.95 -15.39
C LEU A 171 5.49 -16.08 -16.24
N LEU A 172 5.90 -16.22 -17.50
CA LEU A 172 5.50 -17.33 -18.36
C LEU A 172 6.08 -18.66 -17.86
N LYS A 173 7.36 -18.68 -17.46
CA LYS A 173 8.01 -19.89 -16.90
C LYS A 173 7.38 -20.36 -15.60
N LYS A 174 6.78 -19.46 -14.81
CA LYS A 174 6.14 -19.80 -13.54
C LYS A 174 4.95 -20.75 -13.71
N ASN A 175 4.26 -20.69 -14.85
CA ASN A 175 3.09 -21.49 -15.17
C ASN A 175 2.00 -21.51 -14.07
N ARG A 176 1.85 -20.39 -13.35
CA ARG A 176 0.82 -20.19 -12.31
C ARG A 176 0.41 -18.73 -12.26
N THR A 177 -0.89 -18.46 -12.41
CA THR A 177 -1.46 -17.10 -12.48
C THR A 177 -2.39 -16.79 -11.31
N THR A 178 -2.34 -17.57 -10.23
CA THR A 178 -3.19 -17.40 -9.05
C THR A 178 -2.38 -17.55 -7.76
N ARG A 179 -2.86 -16.91 -6.69
CA ARG A 179 -2.22 -16.89 -5.36
C ARG A 179 -0.70 -16.69 -5.45
N PHE A 180 -0.27 -15.76 -6.28
CA PHE A 180 1.14 -15.50 -6.56
C PHE A 180 1.52 -14.09 -6.12
N PHE A 181 2.66 -13.98 -5.43
CA PHE A 181 3.24 -12.71 -5.00
C PHE A 181 4.77 -12.83 -4.96
N THR A 182 5.48 -11.89 -5.57
CA THR A 182 6.93 -11.90 -5.74
C THR A 182 7.50 -10.48 -5.81
N GLY A 183 8.82 -10.35 -5.66
CA GLY A 183 9.55 -9.09 -5.72
C GLY A 183 10.88 -9.21 -5.00
N PHE A 184 11.39 -8.10 -4.47
CA PHE A 184 12.54 -8.14 -3.57
C PHE A 184 12.08 -8.48 -2.14
N LEU A 185 12.01 -9.78 -1.84
CA LEU A 185 11.64 -10.33 -0.53
C LEU A 185 12.44 -9.74 0.64
N LYS A 186 11.70 -9.32 1.67
CA LYS A 186 12.14 -8.80 2.97
C LYS A 186 11.64 -9.73 4.07
N MET A 187 12.44 -10.73 4.42
CA MET A 187 11.98 -11.83 5.29
C MET A 187 12.12 -11.57 6.79
N ASN A 188 13.04 -10.69 7.19
CA ASN A 188 13.47 -10.55 8.59
C ASN A 188 13.67 -9.08 9.01
N GLU A 189 12.82 -8.19 8.50
CA GLU A 189 12.91 -6.76 8.78
C GLU A 189 12.19 -6.36 10.08
N PHE A 190 12.68 -5.30 10.71
CA PHE A 190 12.17 -4.76 11.97
C PHE A 190 11.65 -3.33 11.76
N PRO A 191 10.60 -2.90 12.48
CA PRO A 191 10.16 -1.51 12.43
C PRO A 191 11.24 -0.58 12.98
N ILE A 192 11.58 0.46 12.22
CA ILE A 192 12.53 1.49 12.67
C ILE A 192 11.84 2.36 13.73
N ARG A 193 12.40 2.40 14.94
CA ARG A 193 11.83 3.12 16.10
C ARG A 193 12.45 4.50 16.35
N GLU A 194 13.41 4.91 15.52
CA GLU A 194 14.01 6.24 15.57
C GLU A 194 13.11 7.27 14.87
N LYS A 195 12.63 8.28 15.61
CA LYS A 195 11.61 9.24 15.12
C LYS A 195 12.06 10.08 13.91
N GLN A 196 13.36 10.23 13.72
CA GLN A 196 13.99 11.07 12.70
C GLN A 196 14.15 10.31 11.39
N ASN A 197 13.99 8.98 11.43
CA ASN A 197 14.03 8.16 10.23
C ASN A 197 12.75 8.34 9.42
N LYS A 198 12.88 8.50 8.10
CA LYS A 198 11.74 8.62 7.18
C LYS A 198 10.77 7.43 7.24
N TRP A 199 11.27 6.25 7.63
CA TRP A 199 10.51 5.01 7.79
C TRP A 199 10.18 4.69 9.26
N PHE A 200 10.22 5.70 10.15
CA PHE A 200 9.83 5.54 11.54
C PHE A 200 8.43 4.95 11.68
N VAL A 201 8.28 3.93 12.51
CA VAL A 201 6.99 3.36 12.91
C VAL A 201 6.94 3.29 14.43
N SER A 202 5.94 3.93 15.02
CA SER A 202 5.73 3.93 16.47
C SER A 202 5.19 2.59 16.97
N LYS A 203 5.38 2.30 18.26
CA LYS A 203 4.74 1.15 18.93
C LYS A 203 3.22 1.23 18.93
N TYR A 204 2.67 2.44 18.80
CA TYR A 204 1.24 2.66 18.64
C TYR A 204 0.74 2.22 17.25
N GLU A 205 1.45 2.59 16.17
CA GLU A 205 1.12 2.16 14.80
C GLU A 205 1.32 0.65 14.60
N TYR A 206 2.40 0.10 15.15
CA TYR A 206 2.74 -1.31 15.03
C TYR A 206 3.41 -1.81 16.33
N PRO A 207 2.71 -2.56 17.20
CA PRO A 207 3.22 -2.93 18.52
C PRO A 207 4.31 -4.01 18.49
N TRP A 208 4.29 -4.89 17.49
CA TRP A 208 5.23 -6.00 17.38
C TRP A 208 6.63 -5.57 16.97
N ASP A 209 7.64 -6.38 17.30
CA ASP A 209 9.04 -6.07 17.02
C ASP A 209 9.49 -6.44 15.62
N ARG A 210 8.76 -7.30 14.91
CA ARG A 210 9.14 -7.78 13.58
C ARG A 210 7.96 -7.67 12.62
N TYR A 211 8.22 -7.30 11.38
CA TYR A 211 7.22 -7.36 10.32
C TYR A 211 7.02 -8.81 9.84
N PRO A 212 5.82 -9.18 9.35
CA PRO A 212 5.72 -10.37 8.52
C PRO A 212 6.56 -10.20 7.24
N PRO A 213 6.89 -11.28 6.51
CA PRO A 213 7.51 -11.16 5.20
C PRO A 213 6.73 -10.22 4.27
N PHE A 214 7.46 -9.33 3.58
CA PHE A 214 6.91 -8.45 2.53
C PHE A 214 7.90 -8.33 1.37
N CYS A 215 7.53 -7.64 0.29
CA CYS A 215 8.47 -7.26 -0.79
C CYS A 215 8.75 -5.77 -0.74
N SER A 216 9.96 -5.34 -1.06
CA SER A 216 10.35 -3.93 -1.15
C SER A 216 9.35 -3.08 -1.95
N GLY A 217 9.01 -1.90 -1.43
CA GLY A 217 8.12 -0.94 -2.10
C GLY A 217 8.57 -0.48 -3.48
N THR A 218 9.86 -0.61 -3.80
CA THR A 218 10.41 -0.31 -5.13
C THR A 218 9.76 -1.08 -6.27
N GLY A 219 9.17 -2.26 -5.99
CA GLY A 219 8.53 -3.06 -7.03
C GLY A 219 8.19 -4.49 -6.60
N TYR A 220 6.96 -4.92 -6.91
CA TYR A 220 6.50 -6.28 -6.66
C TYR A 220 5.39 -6.68 -7.64
N VAL A 221 5.28 -7.97 -7.91
CA VAL A 221 4.32 -8.56 -8.85
C VAL A 221 3.41 -9.53 -8.12
N PHE A 222 2.13 -9.51 -8.47
CA PHE A 222 1.10 -10.35 -7.88
C PHE A 222 0.04 -10.71 -8.90
N SER A 223 -0.64 -11.83 -8.70
CA SER A 223 -1.78 -12.21 -9.54
C SER A 223 -3.03 -11.40 -9.19
N SER A 224 -3.93 -11.20 -10.14
CA SER A 224 -5.13 -10.36 -9.95
C SER A 224 -6.10 -10.89 -8.89
N ASP A 225 -6.13 -12.21 -8.65
CA ASP A 225 -6.88 -12.80 -7.53
C ASP A 225 -6.30 -12.38 -6.17
N VAL A 226 -4.98 -12.19 -6.07
CA VAL A 226 -4.33 -11.65 -4.86
C VAL A 226 -4.68 -10.18 -4.70
N ALA A 227 -4.77 -9.41 -5.78
CA ALA A 227 -5.26 -8.03 -5.72
C ALA A 227 -6.64 -7.95 -5.05
N SER A 228 -7.58 -8.79 -5.50
CA SER A 228 -8.93 -8.85 -4.94
C SER A 228 -8.93 -9.28 -3.47
N GLN A 229 -8.21 -10.36 -3.14
CA GLN A 229 -8.11 -10.84 -1.76
C GLN A 229 -7.50 -9.79 -0.81
N VAL A 230 -6.46 -9.07 -1.26
CA VAL A 230 -5.83 -7.98 -0.51
C VAL A 230 -6.82 -6.84 -0.30
N TYR A 231 -7.54 -6.43 -1.34
CA TYR A 231 -8.59 -5.41 -1.21
C TYR A 231 -9.66 -5.81 -0.19
N ASP A 232 -10.10 -7.07 -0.20
CA ASP A 232 -11.15 -7.56 0.69
C ASP A 232 -10.72 -7.52 2.15
N VAL A 233 -9.49 -7.95 2.47
CA VAL A 233 -9.00 -7.99 3.86
C VAL A 233 -8.45 -6.66 4.37
N ALA A 234 -8.06 -5.73 3.49
CA ALA A 234 -7.38 -4.50 3.87
C ALA A 234 -8.13 -3.71 4.95
N GLY A 235 -9.47 -3.68 4.88
CA GLY A 235 -10.32 -2.97 5.86
C GLY A 235 -10.21 -3.47 7.30
N SER A 236 -9.62 -4.66 7.49
CA SER A 236 -9.42 -5.30 8.80
C SER A 236 -7.97 -5.25 9.28
N ILE A 237 -7.08 -4.61 8.53
CA ILE A 237 -5.67 -4.44 8.86
C ILE A 237 -5.47 -3.01 9.42
N PRO A 238 -4.76 -2.84 10.54
CA PRO A 238 -4.36 -1.52 11.00
C PRO A 238 -3.60 -0.77 9.91
N PHE A 239 -3.99 0.48 9.66
CA PHE A 239 -3.32 1.32 8.68
C PHE A 239 -1.86 1.52 9.06
N LEU A 240 -1.00 1.35 8.06
CA LEU A 240 0.42 1.64 8.17
C LEU A 240 0.83 2.44 6.93
N LYS A 241 1.57 3.53 7.12
CA LYS A 241 2.00 4.42 6.03
C LYS A 241 3.03 3.82 5.07
N LEU A 242 3.71 2.75 5.53
CA LEU A 242 4.63 1.95 4.71
C LEU A 242 3.77 0.96 3.91
N GLU A 243 3.58 1.23 2.63
CA GLU A 243 2.65 0.53 1.77
C GLU A 243 3.07 -0.91 1.50
N ASP A 244 4.37 -1.14 1.39
CA ASP A 244 4.96 -2.46 1.19
C ASP A 244 4.74 -3.37 2.40
N VAL A 245 4.99 -2.84 3.60
CA VAL A 245 4.69 -3.53 4.86
C VAL A 245 3.19 -3.72 5.03
N PHE A 246 2.36 -2.74 4.68
CA PHE A 246 0.90 -2.86 4.76
C PHE A 246 0.36 -3.98 3.86
N VAL A 247 0.84 -4.10 2.62
CA VAL A 247 0.52 -5.22 1.74
C VAL A 247 1.03 -6.54 2.33
N GLY A 248 2.24 -6.56 2.91
CA GLY A 248 2.77 -7.71 3.66
C GLY A 248 1.86 -8.19 4.80
N LEU A 249 1.29 -7.25 5.57
CA LEU A 249 0.30 -7.57 6.62
C LEU A 249 -0.97 -8.21 6.04
N CYS A 250 -1.45 -7.72 4.89
CA CYS A 250 -2.58 -8.32 4.19
C CYS A 250 -2.27 -9.76 3.74
N LEU A 251 -1.09 -9.98 3.14
CA LEU A 251 -0.63 -11.30 2.69
C LEU A 251 -0.50 -12.28 3.85
N ALA A 252 0.05 -11.83 4.99
CA ALA A 252 0.16 -12.63 6.20
C ALA A 252 -1.21 -13.08 6.72
N LYS A 253 -2.20 -12.17 6.74
CA LYS A 253 -3.59 -12.51 7.11
C LYS A 253 -4.22 -13.52 6.15
N LEU A 254 -3.93 -13.41 4.85
CA LEU A 254 -4.41 -14.32 3.80
C LEU A 254 -3.63 -15.64 3.70
N LYS A 255 -2.55 -15.79 4.49
CA LYS A 255 -1.61 -16.92 4.41
C LYS A 255 -1.11 -17.14 2.98
N ILE A 256 -0.76 -16.05 2.28
CA ILE A 256 -0.12 -16.09 0.96
C ILE A 256 1.39 -15.96 1.18
N GLY A 257 2.13 -16.96 0.71
CA GLY A 257 3.60 -16.95 0.76
C GLY A 257 4.20 -16.09 -0.34
N LEU A 258 5.35 -15.48 -0.05
CA LEU A 258 6.17 -14.80 -1.05
C LEU A 258 7.01 -15.83 -1.80
N GLU A 259 7.21 -15.62 -3.09
CA GLU A 259 7.95 -16.56 -3.93
C GLU A 259 9.05 -15.84 -4.70
N GLU A 260 10.23 -16.44 -4.74
CA GLU A 260 11.30 -15.99 -5.63
C GLU A 260 10.98 -16.40 -7.07
N LEU A 261 11.20 -15.48 -8.02
CA LEU A 261 11.03 -15.76 -9.45
C LEU A 261 12.28 -16.38 -10.10
N HIS A 262 13.42 -16.32 -9.41
CA HIS A 262 14.71 -16.75 -9.91
C HIS A 262 15.56 -17.24 -8.74
N SER A 263 16.55 -18.10 -9.00
CA SER A 263 17.51 -18.63 -8.00
C SER A 263 18.39 -17.58 -7.32
N LYS A 264 18.32 -16.34 -7.81
CA LYS A 264 18.93 -15.15 -7.22
C LYS A 264 17.84 -14.11 -7.13
N GLN A 265 17.84 -13.35 -6.06
CA GLN A 265 16.92 -12.24 -5.89
C GLN A 265 17.19 -11.21 -7.00
N THR A 266 16.29 -11.15 -7.98
CA THR A 266 16.38 -10.22 -9.10
C THR A 266 15.38 -9.09 -8.90
N PHE A 267 15.85 -7.87 -9.18
CA PHE A 267 14.97 -6.73 -9.39
C PHE A 267 14.70 -6.66 -10.90
N PHE A 268 13.42 -6.72 -11.28
CA PHE A 268 13.02 -6.77 -12.70
C PHE A 268 12.82 -5.38 -13.25
#